data_AF-A0A7C3ALG2-F1
#
_entry.id   AF-A0A7C3ALG2-F1
#
_cell.length_a   1.000
_cell.length_b   1.000
_cell.length_c   1.000
_cell.angle_alpha   90.00
_cell.angle_beta   90.00
_cell.angle_gamma   90.00
#
_symmetry.space_group_name_H-M   'P 1'
#
loop_
_entity.id
_entity.type
_entity.pdbx_description
1 polymer ?
#
loop_
_entity_poly.entity_id
_entity_poly.type
_entity_poly.pdbx_seq_one_letter_code
_entity_poly.pdbx_strand_id
1 'polypeptide(L)'
;MYIAVTILYLLCGISLVVAAEDSDIKTTDLNVLEKDFIEKKIGLDEYLSYKCYLIFNPAKLPNKYKISVKPLKSGTPVVDQILKNWDSLSPQAQNELKELLDRPQIFNEITFKSSEGHFLIHYTINGGIDDDGDGVVDEDPINGIDDDGDWVSFTDTNGNGVWDSGEPLNDDIGIDTNDDGIPDYGIGNGIPDAIVINSVYSIAEPHVDEDASDKVPSEDIDNNGVPDYVERFAEYFETAWDELIDRYGLNKPPSDGSEYDVYIRHLVAYGVTTTDLATGISYIEVNTKYDWAPSNMDPEGKEIGAMKVTAAHEFMHAIQGAYDPREEIWWKEATAVWSEDYVYSYVNDYLQYVNEWLRYPDLPLTVVNDWHEYGDVIFAKFLSEKKNTGIIKDIWEEMVNTDGITAIDNVLRKNKYRTDFETVFKEFVIANYLNGLNNHDGNFANDQYEDGDLYDDVFTTDLTFTGQQHSESDSVNQWAADYYKINIENPQADNFYYKLEYPLLQLAKDFWSALILMNDTGSTIIEKSILINQTTNFTQSKEYQRALKQAEEKGINV
;
A
#
# COMPACT_ATOMS: atom_id res chain seq x y z
N MET A 1 9.25 -6.33 50.15
CA MET A 1 10.47 -5.52 49.95
C MET A 1 10.79 -5.65 48.47
N TYR A 2 9.95 -5.08 47.59
CA TYR A 2 10.00 -3.73 47.01
C TYR A 2 11.31 -3.41 46.28
N ILE A 3 11.13 -2.84 45.07
CA ILE A 3 12.08 -2.23 44.10
C ILE A 3 12.54 -3.23 43.01
N ALA A 4 12.31 -3.09 41.70
CA ALA A 4 11.61 -2.15 40.78
C ALA A 4 11.55 -2.88 39.41
N VAL A 5 10.43 -3.10 38.68
CA VAL A 5 9.55 -2.20 37.90
C VAL A 5 10.28 -1.01 37.27
N THR A 6 10.55 -1.04 35.96
CA THR A 6 10.06 -0.12 34.89
C THR A 6 10.97 -0.28 33.65
N ILE A 7 10.40 -0.05 32.45
CA ILE A 7 10.96 -0.09 31.08
C ILE A 7 10.65 -1.39 30.33
N LEU A 8 9.38 -1.54 29.95
CA LEU A 8 8.93 -2.36 28.83
C LEU A 8 7.63 -1.75 28.31
N TYR A 9 7.71 -0.64 27.55
CA TYR A 9 6.62 -0.11 26.70
C TYR A 9 7.20 1.03 25.85
N LEU A 10 7.74 0.68 24.67
CA LEU A 10 8.00 1.57 23.52
C LEU A 10 8.58 0.74 22.37
N LEU A 11 7.79 -0.19 21.85
CA LEU A 11 8.00 -0.92 20.58
C LEU A 11 6.63 -1.45 20.13
N CYS A 12 5.69 -0.53 19.89
CA CYS A 12 4.50 -0.77 19.08
C CYS A 12 4.64 0.22 17.92
N GLY A 13 4.87 -0.27 16.71
CA GLY A 13 4.99 0.58 15.51
C GLY A 13 6.06 0.15 14.50
N ILE A 14 6.90 -0.84 14.81
CA ILE A 14 7.76 -1.49 13.83
C ILE A 14 7.33 -2.97 13.80
N SER A 15 6.34 -3.30 12.97
CA SER A 15 6.12 -4.69 12.57
C SER A 15 7.23 -5.11 11.61
N LEU A 16 8.48 -5.12 12.09
CA LEU A 16 9.52 -5.98 11.55
C LEU A 16 9.50 -7.18 12.47
N VAL A 17 8.90 -8.27 12.00
CA VAL A 17 9.13 -9.58 12.58
C VAL A 17 10.63 -9.82 12.51
N VAL A 18 11.33 -9.56 13.60
CA VAL A 18 12.62 -10.19 13.88
C VAL A 18 12.27 -11.64 14.20
N ALA A 19 12.12 -12.44 13.13
CA ALA A 19 12.25 -13.87 13.26
C ALA A 19 13.68 -14.13 13.75
N ALA A 20 13.79 -14.49 15.02
CA ALA A 20 15.03 -14.96 15.60
C ALA A 20 15.53 -16.16 14.77
N GLU A 21 16.74 -16.04 14.22
CA GLU A 21 17.63 -17.14 13.80
C GLU A 21 16.92 -18.43 13.33
N ASP A 22 16.12 -18.39 12.25
CA ASP A 22 15.90 -19.55 11.32
C ASP A 22 14.91 -19.32 10.15
N SER A 23 14.48 -18.09 9.84
CA SER A 23 13.71 -17.85 8.60
C SER A 23 14.66 -17.40 7.48
N ASP A 24 14.91 -18.29 6.51
CA ASP A 24 15.53 -17.98 5.22
C ASP A 24 14.60 -17.06 4.38
N ILE A 25 14.36 -15.83 4.86
CA ILE A 25 13.94 -14.75 3.95
C ILE A 25 15.13 -14.54 3.03
N LYS A 26 15.00 -14.98 1.77
CA LYS A 26 16.06 -14.79 0.79
C LYS A 26 16.34 -13.30 0.67
N THR A 27 17.49 -12.88 1.19
CA THR A 27 18.09 -11.53 1.10
C THR A 27 18.21 -10.96 -0.33
N THR A 28 17.69 -11.65 -1.35
CA THR A 28 17.64 -11.24 -2.76
C THR A 28 16.48 -10.33 -3.10
N ASP A 29 15.42 -10.28 -2.29
CA ASP A 29 14.17 -9.58 -2.67
C ASP A 29 13.94 -8.26 -1.90
N LEU A 30 14.79 -7.93 -0.92
CA LEU A 30 14.75 -6.64 -0.23
C LEU A 30 15.32 -5.54 -1.11
N ASN A 31 14.62 -4.39 -1.19
CA ASN A 31 15.19 -3.22 -1.83
C ASN A 31 16.44 -2.74 -1.06
N VAL A 32 17.35 -2.05 -1.77
CA VAL A 32 18.66 -1.67 -1.21
C VAL A 32 18.53 -0.79 0.04
N LEU A 33 17.47 0.02 0.13
CA LEU A 33 17.19 0.91 1.23
C LEU A 33 16.84 0.13 2.51
N GLU A 34 15.91 -0.82 2.41
CA GLU A 34 15.49 -1.67 3.53
C GLU A 34 16.64 -2.56 4.03
N LYS A 35 17.42 -3.13 3.10
CA LYS A 35 18.61 -3.88 3.45
C LYS A 35 19.61 -3.04 4.25
N ASP A 36 19.89 -1.81 3.83
CA ASP A 36 20.82 -0.94 4.53
C ASP A 36 20.30 -0.52 5.91
N PHE A 37 18.98 -0.37 6.09
CA PHE A 37 18.37 -0.15 7.40
C PHE A 37 18.51 -1.37 8.32
N ILE A 38 18.19 -2.58 7.83
CA ILE A 38 18.33 -3.83 8.58
C ILE A 38 19.79 -4.10 8.98
N GLU A 39 20.72 -3.85 8.06
CA GLU A 39 22.17 -3.96 8.30
C GLU A 39 22.73 -2.79 9.13
N LYS A 40 21.88 -1.85 9.59
CA LYS A 40 22.20 -0.69 10.43
C LYS A 40 23.24 0.25 9.81
N LYS A 41 23.26 0.35 8.48
CA LYS A 41 24.08 1.32 7.75
C LYS A 41 23.45 2.71 7.72
N ILE A 42 22.13 2.78 7.87
CA ILE A 42 21.36 4.02 8.03
C ILE A 42 20.47 3.93 9.27
N GLY A 43 20.15 5.08 9.86
CA GLY A 43 19.25 5.20 11.01
C GLY A 43 17.76 5.20 10.64
N LEU A 44 16.90 5.28 11.66
CA LEU A 44 15.44 5.38 11.47
C LEU A 44 15.04 6.67 10.75
N ASP A 45 15.61 7.80 11.15
CA ASP A 45 15.41 9.11 10.51
C ASP A 45 15.70 9.04 9.01
N GLU A 46 16.90 8.59 8.65
CA GLU A 46 17.30 8.44 7.24
C GLU A 46 16.38 7.47 6.48
N TYR A 47 16.05 6.32 7.08
CA TYR A 47 15.20 5.32 6.45
C TYR A 47 13.81 5.88 6.14
N LEU A 48 13.16 6.54 7.10
CA LEU A 48 11.82 7.10 6.93
C LEU A 48 11.81 8.34 6.03
N SER A 49 12.81 9.24 6.16
CA SER A 49 12.98 10.36 5.23
C SER A 49 13.19 9.87 3.80
N TYR A 50 14.03 8.87 3.57
CA TYR A 50 14.23 8.32 2.22
C TYR A 50 12.99 7.61 1.68
N LYS A 51 12.20 6.90 2.51
CA LYS A 51 10.89 6.37 2.06
C LYS A 51 9.92 7.50 1.68
N CYS A 52 9.89 8.60 2.43
CA CYS A 52 9.08 9.77 2.10
C CYS A 52 9.54 10.44 0.79
N TYR A 53 10.85 10.63 0.62
CA TYR A 53 11.45 11.19 -0.58
C TYR A 53 11.19 10.33 -1.82
N LEU A 54 11.15 9.00 -1.68
CA LEU A 54 10.79 8.11 -2.79
C LEU A 54 9.44 8.47 -3.43
N ILE A 55 8.48 8.96 -2.64
CA ILE A 55 7.12 9.25 -3.10
C ILE A 55 7.02 10.70 -3.59
N PHE A 56 7.50 11.65 -2.78
CA PHE A 56 7.18 13.06 -2.93
C PHE A 56 8.33 13.91 -3.48
N ASN A 57 9.58 13.45 -3.36
CA ASN A 57 10.73 14.19 -3.88
C ASN A 57 11.93 13.25 -4.15
N PRO A 58 11.90 12.46 -5.24
CA PRO A 58 12.96 11.50 -5.54
C PRO A 58 14.32 12.15 -5.80
N ALA A 59 14.35 13.45 -6.10
CA ALA A 59 15.58 14.20 -6.33
C ALA A 59 16.46 14.25 -5.07
N LYS A 60 15.83 14.39 -3.88
CA LYS A 60 16.50 14.37 -2.55
C LYS A 60 17.10 13.02 -2.17
N LEU A 61 16.81 11.94 -2.90
CA LEU A 61 17.38 10.62 -2.60
C LEU A 61 18.88 10.55 -2.92
N PRO A 62 19.68 9.90 -2.06
CA PRO A 62 21.02 9.49 -2.45
C PRO A 62 21.01 8.61 -3.72
N ASN A 63 21.96 8.82 -4.64
CA ASN A 63 22.05 8.11 -5.93
C ASN A 63 21.98 6.58 -5.82
N LYS A 64 22.45 6.01 -4.71
CA LYS A 64 22.39 4.56 -4.44
C LYS A 64 20.96 4.03 -4.37
N TYR A 65 20.00 4.85 -3.93
CA TYR A 65 18.60 4.47 -3.73
C TYR A 65 17.69 4.90 -4.90
N LYS A 66 18.15 5.81 -5.78
CA LYS A 66 17.42 6.25 -7.00
C LYS A 66 17.15 5.13 -8.03
N ILE A 67 17.80 3.98 -7.93
CA ILE A 67 17.64 2.85 -8.88
C ILE A 67 16.39 2.01 -8.54
N SER A 68 15.81 2.19 -7.36
CA SER A 68 14.71 1.36 -6.83
C SER A 68 13.31 1.93 -7.05
N VAL A 69 13.16 2.97 -7.86
CA VAL A 69 11.93 3.77 -7.91
C VAL A 69 10.93 3.16 -8.90
N LYS A 70 10.30 2.04 -8.53
CA LYS A 70 9.03 1.61 -9.12
C LYS A 70 7.92 2.38 -8.40
N PRO A 71 6.96 2.99 -9.11
CA PRO A 71 5.82 3.61 -8.44
C PRO A 71 5.08 2.62 -7.53
N LEU A 72 4.80 3.07 -6.32
CA LEU A 72 4.09 2.28 -5.30
C LEU A 72 2.60 2.18 -5.63
N LYS A 73 1.94 1.11 -5.17
CA LYS A 73 0.48 1.00 -5.27
C LYS A 73 -0.19 2.06 -4.40
N SER A 74 0.21 2.21 -3.14
CA SER A 74 -0.14 3.37 -2.32
C SER A 74 1.06 3.88 -1.56
N GLY A 75 1.18 5.20 -1.41
CA GLY A 75 2.13 5.80 -0.47
C GLY A 75 1.61 5.89 0.96
N THR A 76 0.33 5.58 1.19
CA THR A 76 -0.32 5.66 2.51
C THR A 76 0.41 4.84 3.59
N PRO A 77 0.84 3.58 3.34
CA PRO A 77 1.62 2.82 4.32
C PRO A 77 2.89 3.53 4.81
N VAL A 78 3.56 4.25 3.90
CA VAL A 78 4.79 4.99 4.22
C VAL A 78 4.48 6.17 5.13
N VAL A 79 3.45 6.95 4.79
CA VAL A 79 2.99 8.09 5.60
C VAL A 79 2.54 7.61 6.99
N ASP A 80 1.74 6.55 7.05
CA ASP A 80 1.33 5.91 8.30
C ASP A 80 2.52 5.49 9.16
N GLN A 81 3.52 4.85 8.54
CA GLN A 81 4.73 4.43 9.23
C GLN A 81 5.49 5.61 9.83
N ILE A 82 5.60 6.72 9.08
CA ILE A 82 6.23 7.96 9.55
C ILE A 82 5.45 8.54 10.74
N LEU A 83 4.14 8.72 10.59
CA LEU A 83 3.29 9.34 11.61
C LEU A 83 3.22 8.50 12.90
N LYS A 84 3.19 7.16 12.79
CA LYS A 84 3.24 6.25 13.95
C LYS A 84 4.60 6.30 14.68
N ASN A 85 5.68 6.67 13.99
CA ASN A 85 7.02 6.81 14.55
C ASN A 85 7.42 8.27 14.83
N TRP A 86 6.49 9.24 14.69
CA TRP A 86 6.79 10.67 14.72
C TRP A 86 7.59 11.09 15.96
N ASP A 87 7.16 10.67 17.15
CA ASP A 87 7.81 11.01 18.42
C ASP A 87 9.21 10.37 18.61
N SER A 88 9.57 9.39 17.78
CA SER A 88 10.88 8.73 17.81
C SER A 88 11.91 9.38 16.86
N LEU A 89 11.46 10.25 15.95
CA LEU A 89 12.30 10.97 14.99
C LEU A 89 13.00 12.16 15.64
N SER A 90 14.17 12.54 15.12
CA SER A 90 14.80 13.79 15.54
C SER A 90 13.98 15.03 15.12
N PRO A 91 14.12 16.17 15.82
CA PRO A 91 13.45 17.41 15.42
C PRO A 91 13.81 17.87 14.00
N GLN A 92 15.00 17.54 13.53
CA GLN A 92 15.41 17.82 12.14
C GLN A 92 14.57 16.99 11.16
N ALA A 93 14.53 15.68 11.36
CA ALA A 93 13.73 14.79 10.51
C ALA A 93 12.24 15.14 10.55
N GLN A 94 11.72 15.50 11.72
CA GLN A 94 10.33 15.97 11.87
C GLN A 94 10.06 17.24 11.04
N ASN A 95 10.95 18.22 11.05
CA ASN A 95 10.78 19.43 10.25
C ASN A 95 10.81 19.11 8.75
N GLU A 96 11.79 18.33 8.30
CA GLU A 96 11.94 17.94 6.89
C GLU A 96 10.73 17.11 6.39
N LEU A 97 10.24 16.17 7.19
CA LEU A 97 9.08 15.34 6.85
C LEU A 97 7.77 16.12 6.92
N LYS A 98 7.66 17.10 7.84
CA LYS A 98 6.46 17.92 7.98
C LYS A 98 6.18 18.72 6.71
N GLU A 99 7.21 19.26 6.07
CA GLU A 99 7.09 19.99 4.81
C GLU A 99 6.50 19.13 3.69
N LEU A 100 6.77 17.81 3.68
CA LEU A 100 6.26 16.88 2.67
C LEU A 100 4.90 16.29 2.98
N LEU A 101 4.48 16.29 4.25
CA LEU A 101 3.26 15.64 4.74
C LEU A 101 2.17 16.64 5.16
N ASP A 102 2.45 17.94 5.13
CA ASP A 102 1.41 18.95 5.26
C ASP A 102 0.58 19.01 3.98
N ARG A 103 -0.66 19.50 4.10
CA ARG A 103 -1.54 19.74 2.95
C ARG A 103 -0.80 20.54 1.87
N PRO A 104 -0.71 20.04 0.63
CA PRO A 104 0.04 20.71 -0.42
C PRO A 104 -0.44 22.14 -0.67
N GLN A 105 0.48 23.02 -1.03
CA GLN A 105 0.19 24.36 -1.52
C GLN A 105 0.66 24.43 -2.98
N ILE A 106 -0.25 24.17 -3.91
CA ILE A 106 0.11 24.03 -5.34
C ILE A 106 0.38 25.41 -5.95
N PHE A 107 1.48 25.55 -6.69
CA PHE A 107 1.76 26.77 -7.45
C PHE A 107 0.71 27.03 -8.53
N ASN A 108 0.18 28.26 -8.57
CA ASN A 108 -0.93 28.64 -9.45
C ASN A 108 -2.14 27.69 -9.35
N GLU A 109 -2.47 27.28 -8.12
CA GLU A 109 -3.59 26.38 -7.84
C GLU A 109 -4.89 26.82 -8.51
N ILE A 110 -5.53 25.85 -9.15
CA ILE A 110 -6.90 25.91 -9.63
C ILE A 110 -7.69 24.86 -8.86
N THR A 111 -8.94 25.19 -8.55
CA THR A 111 -9.85 24.27 -7.87
C THR A 111 -11.05 23.92 -8.73
N PHE A 112 -11.47 22.66 -8.67
CA PHE A 112 -12.65 22.14 -9.34
C PHE A 112 -13.53 21.38 -8.33
N LYS A 113 -14.81 21.76 -8.24
CA LYS A 113 -15.77 21.07 -7.38
C LYS A 113 -16.43 19.94 -8.15
N SER A 114 -16.47 18.76 -7.54
CA SER A 114 -17.17 17.61 -8.11
C SER A 114 -18.68 17.86 -8.26
N SER A 115 -19.34 17.07 -9.11
CA SER A 115 -20.73 17.31 -9.50
C SER A 115 -21.74 17.23 -8.36
N GLU A 116 -21.52 16.33 -7.39
CA GLU A 116 -22.38 16.19 -6.20
C GLU A 116 -21.85 17.02 -5.01
N GLY A 117 -20.69 17.67 -5.16
CA GLY A 117 -20.13 18.59 -4.18
C GLY A 117 -19.50 17.91 -2.97
N HIS A 118 -19.15 16.62 -3.05
CA HIS A 118 -18.44 15.94 -1.97
C HIS A 118 -16.94 16.24 -1.98
N PHE A 119 -16.35 16.53 -3.15
CA PHE A 119 -14.90 16.68 -3.34
C PHE A 119 -14.52 18.05 -3.91
N LEU A 120 -13.35 18.53 -3.48
CA LEU A 120 -12.65 19.68 -4.05
C LEU A 120 -11.32 19.20 -4.62
N ILE A 121 -11.19 19.25 -5.95
CA ILE A 121 -9.99 18.86 -6.67
C ILE A 121 -9.08 20.07 -6.82
N HIS A 122 -7.85 19.98 -6.31
CA HIS A 122 -6.80 20.99 -6.41
C HIS A 122 -5.78 20.54 -7.44
N TYR A 123 -5.42 21.42 -8.38
CA TYR A 123 -4.51 21.08 -9.47
C TYR A 123 -3.84 22.33 -10.06
N THR A 124 -2.85 22.14 -10.91
CA THR A 124 -2.27 23.21 -11.73
C THR A 124 -2.17 22.83 -13.21
N ILE A 125 -2.34 23.81 -14.09
CA ILE A 125 -2.07 23.71 -15.53
C ILE A 125 -0.71 24.30 -15.92
N ASN A 126 -0.03 24.91 -14.94
CA ASN A 126 1.30 25.49 -15.04
C ASN A 126 2.15 24.83 -13.95
N GLY A 127 2.93 23.82 -14.32
CA GLY A 127 4.09 23.46 -13.50
C GLY A 127 5.08 24.64 -13.57
N GLY A 128 5.91 24.84 -12.55
CA GLY A 128 6.95 25.87 -12.61
C GLY A 128 7.88 25.69 -13.83
N ILE A 129 8.77 26.64 -14.07
CA ILE A 129 9.67 26.61 -15.22
C ILE A 129 11.05 26.12 -14.76
N ASP A 130 11.48 24.95 -15.26
CA ASP A 130 12.91 24.52 -15.28
C ASP A 130 13.53 25.09 -16.56
N ASP A 131 13.96 26.36 -16.51
CA ASP A 131 14.52 27.04 -17.68
C ASP A 131 16.03 26.78 -17.88
N ASP A 132 16.70 26.17 -16.92
CA ASP A 132 18.13 25.84 -16.97
C ASP A 132 18.43 24.36 -17.31
N GLY A 133 17.44 23.48 -17.18
CA GLY A 133 17.48 22.07 -17.56
C GLY A 133 18.18 21.15 -16.56
N ASP A 134 18.28 21.55 -15.29
CA ASP A 134 18.94 20.77 -14.24
C ASP A 134 18.04 19.67 -13.63
N GLY A 135 16.74 19.73 -13.91
CA GLY A 135 15.73 18.76 -13.48
C GLY A 135 15.13 19.03 -12.10
N VAL A 136 15.37 20.22 -11.53
CA VAL A 136 14.66 20.84 -10.42
C VAL A 136 13.88 22.04 -10.97
N VAL A 137 12.77 22.38 -10.33
CA VAL A 137 11.98 23.55 -10.70
C VAL A 137 11.98 24.44 -9.48
N ASP A 138 12.99 25.30 -9.42
CA ASP A 138 13.16 26.27 -8.35
C ASP A 138 13.66 27.60 -8.91
N GLU A 139 12.80 28.62 -8.83
CA GLU A 139 13.30 29.97 -8.61
C GLU A 139 12.48 30.60 -7.48
N ASP A 140 12.86 30.30 -6.24
CA ASP A 140 12.46 31.13 -5.11
C ASP A 140 13.33 32.41 -5.12
N PRO A 141 12.80 33.59 -5.44
CA PRO A 141 13.58 34.83 -5.43
C PRO A 141 13.96 35.30 -4.01
N ILE A 142 13.63 34.55 -2.94
CA ILE A 142 13.63 35.05 -1.55
C ILE A 142 14.77 34.51 -0.68
N ASN A 143 15.48 33.43 -1.04
CA ASN A 143 16.45 32.82 -0.10
C ASN A 143 17.88 33.39 -0.18
N GLY A 144 18.24 34.08 -1.27
CA GLY A 144 19.51 34.79 -1.43
C GLY A 144 20.75 33.89 -1.48
N ILE A 145 20.62 32.65 -1.98
CA ILE A 145 21.73 31.71 -2.16
C ILE A 145 21.95 31.46 -3.66
N ASP A 146 23.20 31.61 -4.10
CA ASP A 146 23.69 31.28 -5.45
C ASP A 146 24.03 29.79 -5.53
N ASP A 147 23.01 28.96 -5.66
CA ASP A 147 23.16 27.50 -5.58
C ASP A 147 23.65 26.87 -6.91
N ASP A 148 23.62 27.60 -8.04
CA ASP A 148 24.13 27.17 -9.35
C ASP A 148 25.53 27.73 -9.69
N GLY A 149 25.99 28.77 -8.97
CA GLY A 149 27.34 29.31 -9.06
C GLY A 149 27.59 30.15 -10.32
N ASP A 150 26.53 30.68 -10.95
CA ASP A 150 26.63 31.51 -12.15
C ASP A 150 26.97 32.99 -11.83
N TRP A 151 26.99 33.36 -10.55
CA TRP A 151 27.29 34.73 -10.12
C TRP A 151 28.64 35.21 -10.65
N VAL A 152 28.57 36.18 -11.56
CA VAL A 152 29.75 36.86 -12.07
C VAL A 152 30.13 37.98 -11.09
N SER A 153 31.17 37.73 -10.30
CA SER A 153 31.69 38.70 -9.32
C SER A 153 32.00 40.11 -9.89
N PHE A 154 32.13 40.25 -11.21
CA PHE A 154 32.25 41.51 -11.93
C PHE A 154 31.99 41.37 -13.44
N THR A 155 31.59 42.46 -14.10
CA THR A 155 31.49 42.51 -15.56
C THR A 155 32.87 42.77 -16.21
N ASP A 156 33.48 41.72 -16.77
CA ASP A 156 34.75 41.80 -17.52
C ASP A 156 34.54 42.46 -18.90
N THR A 157 34.45 43.79 -18.89
CA THR A 157 34.14 44.60 -20.07
C THR A 157 35.25 44.52 -21.12
N ASN A 158 36.47 44.14 -20.71
CA ASN A 158 37.62 44.06 -21.59
C ASN A 158 38.12 42.64 -21.90
N GLY A 159 37.50 41.62 -21.32
CA GLY A 159 37.68 40.20 -21.65
C GLY A 159 39.00 39.60 -21.17
N ASN A 160 39.60 40.15 -20.10
CA ASN A 160 40.92 39.73 -19.61
C ASN A 160 40.86 38.73 -18.43
N GLY A 161 39.66 38.42 -17.93
CA GLY A 161 39.40 37.50 -16.82
C GLY A 161 39.78 38.03 -15.43
N VAL A 162 40.02 39.34 -15.28
CA VAL A 162 40.42 39.99 -14.02
C VAL A 162 39.67 41.31 -13.86
N TRP A 163 39.09 41.55 -12.69
CA TRP A 163 38.40 42.81 -12.43
C TRP A 163 39.35 44.01 -12.53
N ASP A 164 39.03 44.94 -13.44
CA ASP A 164 39.76 46.19 -13.59
C ASP A 164 39.05 47.36 -12.89
N SER A 165 39.86 48.32 -12.43
CA SER A 165 39.34 49.53 -11.78
C SER A 165 38.52 50.37 -12.78
N GLY A 166 37.20 50.23 -12.69
CA GLY A 166 36.23 50.87 -13.59
C GLY A 166 35.15 49.93 -14.12
N GLU A 167 35.31 48.61 -13.92
CA GLU A 167 34.30 47.61 -14.26
C GLU A 167 33.26 47.46 -13.14
N PRO A 168 31.96 47.31 -13.46
CA PRO A 168 30.91 47.02 -12.47
C PRO A 168 31.25 45.77 -11.67
N LEU A 169 31.12 45.86 -10.35
CA LEU A 169 31.12 44.71 -9.44
C LEU A 169 29.66 44.29 -9.29
N ASN A 170 29.32 43.04 -9.61
CA ASN A 170 27.97 42.48 -9.74
C ASN A 170 27.07 43.16 -10.80
N ASP A 171 26.44 42.38 -11.69
CA ASP A 171 25.42 42.88 -12.61
C ASP A 171 24.09 42.17 -12.37
N ASP A 172 23.49 42.44 -11.20
CA ASP A 172 22.05 42.23 -11.06
C ASP A 172 21.33 43.20 -12.03
N ILE A 173 20.82 42.67 -13.14
CA ILE A 173 20.07 43.43 -14.15
C ILE A 173 18.55 43.38 -13.88
N GLY A 174 18.14 42.86 -12.72
CA GLY A 174 16.76 42.94 -12.24
C GLY A 174 16.44 44.34 -11.68
N ILE A 175 15.40 44.99 -12.20
CA ILE A 175 14.76 46.10 -11.50
C ILE A 175 13.70 45.47 -10.61
N ASP A 176 13.92 45.46 -9.29
CA ASP A 176 12.82 45.30 -8.35
C ASP A 176 12.22 46.68 -8.02
N THR A 177 10.90 46.71 -7.79
CA THR A 177 10.20 47.90 -7.33
C THR A 177 9.49 47.59 -6.04
N ASN A 178 9.83 48.31 -4.99
CA ASN A 178 9.11 48.28 -3.74
C ASN A 178 7.76 49.00 -3.93
N ASP A 179 6.77 48.72 -3.07
CA ASP A 179 5.41 49.31 -3.09
C ASP A 179 5.34 50.86 -2.98
N ASP A 180 6.48 51.57 -2.92
CA ASP A 180 6.58 53.03 -2.95
C ASP A 180 7.01 53.61 -4.32
N GLY A 181 7.30 52.76 -5.31
CA GLY A 181 7.60 53.16 -6.69
C GLY A 181 8.96 53.85 -6.88
N ILE A 182 9.90 53.67 -5.95
CA ILE A 182 11.29 54.11 -6.12
C ILE A 182 12.14 52.89 -6.52
N PRO A 183 12.92 52.95 -7.63
CA PRO A 183 13.85 51.88 -7.98
C PRO A 183 14.93 51.78 -6.90
N ASP A 184 15.10 50.59 -6.32
CA ASP A 184 16.30 50.29 -5.55
C ASP A 184 17.44 49.99 -6.52
N TYR A 185 18.64 50.49 -6.21
CA TYR A 185 19.84 50.16 -6.95
C TYR A 185 20.78 49.58 -5.91
N GLY A 186 21.00 48.26 -5.99
CA GLY A 186 21.89 47.53 -5.07
C GLY A 186 23.20 48.27 -4.84
N ILE A 187 23.67 48.27 -3.59
CA ILE A 187 24.74 49.17 -3.12
C ILE A 187 26.13 48.75 -3.66
N GLY A 188 26.22 47.66 -4.44
CA GLY A 188 27.45 47.23 -5.12
C GLY A 188 28.58 46.90 -4.16
N ASN A 189 28.26 46.25 -3.03
CA ASN A 189 29.19 45.92 -1.95
C ASN A 189 29.53 44.41 -1.87
N GLY A 190 28.97 43.58 -2.77
CA GLY A 190 29.21 42.13 -2.81
C GLY A 190 28.58 41.34 -1.65
N ILE A 191 27.54 41.88 -1.01
CA ILE A 191 26.75 41.23 0.04
C ILE A 191 25.26 41.41 -0.33
N PRO A 192 24.40 40.40 -0.21
CA PRO A 192 22.95 40.60 -0.29
C PRO A 192 22.53 41.66 0.72
N ASP A 193 21.85 42.71 0.29
CA ASP A 193 21.31 43.69 1.22
C ASP A 193 20.19 43.02 2.01
N ALA A 194 20.55 42.52 3.20
CA ALA A 194 19.57 41.98 4.13
C ALA A 194 18.53 43.06 4.41
N ILE A 195 17.26 42.78 4.09
CA ILE A 195 16.15 43.56 4.59
C ILE A 195 16.37 43.73 6.09
N VAL A 196 16.52 44.99 6.53
CA VAL A 196 16.55 45.31 7.95
C VAL A 196 15.14 45.12 8.49
N ILE A 197 14.80 43.88 8.85
CA ILE A 197 13.52 43.56 9.49
C ILE A 197 13.59 44.02 10.95
N ASN A 198 13.42 45.31 11.16
CA ASN A 198 13.17 45.88 12.49
C ASN A 198 11.66 46.04 12.71
N SER A 199 10.90 44.97 12.50
CA SER A 199 9.57 44.80 13.07
C SER A 199 9.17 43.33 13.08
N VAL A 200 8.92 42.85 14.29
CA VAL A 200 8.20 41.63 14.64
C VAL A 200 7.02 41.37 13.69
N TYR A 201 7.20 40.56 12.63
CA TYR A 201 6.19 39.75 11.91
C TYR A 201 6.95 38.96 10.81
N SER A 202 7.69 37.92 11.18
CA SER A 202 8.03 36.87 10.21
C SER A 202 6.88 35.87 10.27
N ILE A 203 5.92 36.06 9.38
CA ILE A 203 5.15 34.96 8.83
C ILE A 203 6.12 34.31 7.83
N ALA A 204 6.54 33.07 8.10
CA ALA A 204 7.13 32.26 7.04
C ALA A 204 6.10 32.21 5.91
N GLU A 205 6.48 32.64 4.71
CA GLU A 205 5.61 32.40 3.55
C GLU A 205 5.48 30.88 3.39
N PRO A 206 4.25 30.38 3.13
CA PRO A 206 4.05 28.95 2.93
C PRO A 206 4.94 28.50 1.76
N HIS A 207 5.70 27.41 1.94
CA HIS A 207 6.42 26.78 0.84
C HIS A 207 5.40 26.40 -0.23
N VAL A 208 5.51 27.03 -1.41
CA VAL A 208 4.67 26.71 -2.56
C VAL A 208 5.38 25.62 -3.36
N ASP A 209 4.64 24.59 -3.76
CA ASP A 209 5.16 23.49 -4.56
C ASP A 209 5.16 23.91 -6.04
N GLU A 210 6.35 24.17 -6.59
CA GLU A 210 6.55 24.69 -7.94
C GLU A 210 6.93 23.60 -8.96
N ASP A 211 6.86 22.30 -8.62
CA ASP A 211 7.32 21.22 -9.49
C ASP A 211 6.65 21.27 -10.90
N ALA A 212 7.46 21.41 -11.96
CA ALA A 212 7.01 21.40 -13.35
C ALA A 212 6.21 20.14 -13.71
N SER A 213 6.47 19.03 -13.03
CA SER A 213 5.82 17.75 -13.24
C SER A 213 4.43 17.64 -12.58
N ASP A 214 4.04 18.61 -11.74
CA ASP A 214 2.70 18.72 -11.13
C ASP A 214 1.62 19.15 -12.12
N LYS A 215 2.02 19.61 -13.30
CA LYS A 215 1.08 19.98 -14.35
C LYS A 215 0.20 18.81 -14.77
N VAL A 216 -1.12 19.00 -14.69
CA VAL A 216 -2.08 18.03 -15.23
C VAL A 216 -2.07 18.00 -16.77
N PRO A 217 -2.41 16.85 -17.40
CA PRO A 217 -2.58 16.77 -18.84
C PRO A 217 -3.56 17.85 -19.34
N SER A 218 -3.18 18.59 -20.39
CA SER A 218 -3.95 19.75 -20.87
C SER A 218 -5.09 19.40 -21.83
N GLU A 219 -5.47 18.13 -21.93
CA GLU A 219 -6.57 17.70 -22.80
C GLU A 219 -7.90 18.18 -22.21
N ASP A 220 -8.70 18.86 -23.01
CA ASP A 220 -10.03 19.40 -22.70
C ASP A 220 -10.86 19.23 -23.98
N ILE A 221 -11.47 18.04 -24.13
CA ILE A 221 -12.15 17.66 -25.39
C ILE A 221 -13.42 18.47 -25.59
N ASP A 222 -14.14 18.77 -24.52
CA ASP A 222 -15.42 19.48 -24.58
C ASP A 222 -15.27 21.01 -24.59
N ASN A 223 -14.05 21.51 -24.37
CA ASN A 223 -13.66 22.92 -24.32
C ASN A 223 -14.39 23.70 -23.22
N ASN A 224 -14.64 23.07 -22.07
CA ASN A 224 -15.30 23.70 -20.93
C ASN A 224 -14.33 24.51 -20.04
N GLY A 225 -13.02 24.41 -20.30
CA GLY A 225 -11.96 25.13 -19.59
C GLY A 225 -11.40 24.38 -18.39
N VAL A 226 -11.85 23.15 -18.13
CA VAL A 226 -11.32 22.23 -17.13
C VAL A 226 -10.69 21.05 -17.89
N PRO A 227 -9.46 20.63 -17.57
CA PRO A 227 -8.88 19.46 -18.22
C PRO A 227 -9.69 18.18 -17.93
N ASP A 228 -9.91 17.34 -18.94
CA ASP A 228 -10.66 16.07 -18.83
C ASP A 228 -10.09 15.18 -17.72
N TYR A 229 -8.78 15.27 -17.45
CA TYR A 229 -8.10 14.52 -16.40
C TYR A 229 -8.62 14.86 -15.00
N VAL A 230 -8.88 16.16 -14.75
CA VAL A 230 -9.42 16.68 -13.48
C VAL A 230 -10.87 16.26 -13.32
N GLU A 231 -11.67 16.37 -14.38
CA GLU A 231 -13.09 15.98 -14.37
C GLU A 231 -13.26 14.48 -14.12
N ARG A 232 -12.42 13.65 -14.76
CA ARG A 232 -12.43 12.19 -14.52
C ARG A 232 -12.16 11.84 -13.08
N PHE A 233 -11.16 12.44 -12.44
CA PHE A 233 -10.92 12.18 -11.02
C PHE A 233 -12.12 12.59 -10.17
N ALA A 234 -12.69 13.77 -10.40
CA ALA A 234 -13.88 14.19 -9.70
C ALA A 234 -15.04 13.19 -9.86
N GLU A 235 -15.29 12.70 -11.07
CA GLU A 235 -16.33 11.67 -11.34
C GLU A 235 -16.02 10.32 -10.66
N TYR A 236 -14.76 9.89 -10.67
CA TYR A 236 -14.36 8.62 -10.07
C TYR A 236 -14.44 8.65 -8.53
N PHE A 237 -14.13 9.77 -7.91
CA PHE A 237 -14.32 9.94 -6.47
C PHE A 237 -15.81 10.00 -6.09
N GLU A 238 -16.65 10.67 -6.88
CA GLU A 238 -18.10 10.65 -6.66
C GLU A 238 -18.69 9.24 -6.81
N THR A 239 -18.23 8.47 -7.80
CA THR A 239 -18.62 7.07 -7.95
C THR A 239 -18.21 6.23 -6.75
N ALA A 240 -16.99 6.43 -6.23
CA ALA A 240 -16.53 5.76 -5.02
C ALA A 240 -17.35 6.16 -3.78
N TRP A 241 -17.74 7.43 -3.67
CA TRP A 241 -18.64 7.92 -2.62
C TRP A 241 -20.00 7.23 -2.67
N ASP A 242 -20.65 7.23 -3.83
CA ASP A 242 -21.96 6.61 -4.04
C ASP A 242 -21.95 5.11 -3.66
N GLU A 243 -20.92 4.38 -4.08
CA GLU A 243 -20.83 2.94 -3.85
C GLU A 243 -20.44 2.60 -2.40
N LEU A 244 -19.42 3.26 -1.83
CA LEU A 244 -18.88 2.90 -0.51
C LEU A 244 -19.69 3.50 0.65
N ILE A 245 -20.17 4.74 0.52
CA ILE A 245 -20.91 5.42 1.59
C ILE A 245 -22.39 5.21 1.41
N ASP A 246 -22.96 5.56 0.26
CA ASP A 246 -24.42 5.60 0.14
C ASP A 246 -25.04 4.21 -0.06
N ARG A 247 -24.36 3.31 -0.79
CA ARG A 247 -24.85 1.94 -1.05
C ARG A 247 -24.36 0.92 -0.05
N TYR A 248 -23.05 0.84 0.19
CA TYR A 248 -22.48 -0.11 1.15
C TYR A 248 -22.73 0.34 2.61
N GLY A 249 -22.76 1.65 2.84
CA GLY A 249 -23.10 2.22 4.14
C GLY A 249 -21.90 2.51 5.04
N LEU A 250 -20.68 2.63 4.53
CA LEU A 250 -19.53 3.02 5.36
C LEU A 250 -19.71 4.44 5.92
N ASN A 251 -18.97 4.74 6.99
CA ASN A 251 -18.94 6.07 7.56
C ASN A 251 -18.30 7.04 6.57
N LYS A 252 -18.79 8.28 6.57
CA LYS A 252 -18.15 9.37 5.83
C LYS A 252 -16.79 9.67 6.44
N PRO A 253 -15.77 10.03 5.64
CA PRO A 253 -14.49 10.51 6.16
C PRO A 253 -14.70 11.67 7.15
N PRO A 254 -13.84 11.80 8.16
CA PRO A 254 -13.84 12.98 9.02
C PRO A 254 -13.56 14.24 8.19
N SER A 255 -14.32 15.30 8.46
CA SER A 255 -14.23 16.57 7.73
C SER A 255 -13.75 17.68 8.65
N ASP A 256 -12.93 18.57 8.11
CA ASP A 256 -12.51 19.84 8.70
C ASP A 256 -13.52 20.98 8.46
N GLY A 257 -14.66 20.69 7.85
CA GLY A 257 -15.76 21.62 7.61
C GLY A 257 -15.90 22.08 6.15
N SER A 258 -15.10 21.55 5.24
CA SER A 258 -15.19 21.74 3.78
C SER A 258 -15.51 20.44 3.03
N GLU A 259 -15.66 20.58 1.71
CA GLU A 259 -15.55 19.46 0.76
C GLU A 259 -14.23 18.69 0.98
N TYR A 260 -14.21 17.40 0.64
CA TYR A 260 -13.02 16.57 0.83
C TYR A 260 -11.94 16.90 -0.20
N ASP A 261 -10.75 17.25 0.26
CA ASP A 261 -9.66 17.71 -0.61
C ASP A 261 -8.93 16.55 -1.30
N VAL A 262 -8.79 16.69 -2.62
CA VAL A 262 -7.99 15.81 -3.47
C VAL A 262 -7.01 16.68 -4.27
N TYR A 263 -5.72 16.42 -4.16
CA TYR A 263 -4.67 17.14 -4.88
C TYR A 263 -4.15 16.28 -6.03
N ILE A 264 -4.05 16.85 -7.23
CA ILE A 264 -3.41 16.19 -8.37
C ILE A 264 -2.01 16.79 -8.52
N ARG A 265 -0.98 15.96 -8.28
CA ARG A 265 0.41 16.37 -8.41
C ARG A 265 1.34 15.21 -8.76
N HIS A 266 2.61 15.48 -9.03
CA HIS A 266 3.55 14.42 -9.36
C HIS A 266 3.88 13.59 -8.13
N LEU A 267 3.72 12.27 -8.27
CA LEU A 267 4.02 11.31 -7.22
C LEU A 267 4.79 10.14 -7.81
N VAL A 268 5.46 9.38 -6.95
CA VAL A 268 5.91 8.02 -7.27
C VAL A 268 5.06 6.95 -6.58
N ALA A 269 3.74 7.14 -6.68
CA ALA A 269 2.72 6.20 -6.26
C ALA A 269 1.48 6.34 -7.17
N TYR A 270 0.50 5.44 -7.06
CA TYR A 270 -0.82 5.71 -7.65
C TYR A 270 -1.46 6.90 -6.92
N GLY A 271 -1.46 6.86 -5.60
CA GLY A 271 -1.93 7.94 -4.74
C GLY A 271 -1.44 7.77 -3.32
N VAL A 272 -1.79 8.74 -2.49
CA VAL A 272 -1.47 8.78 -1.06
C VAL A 272 -2.62 9.43 -0.31
N THR A 273 -2.98 8.87 0.84
CA THR A 273 -3.91 9.46 1.79
C THR A 273 -3.17 9.79 3.07
N THR A 274 -2.97 11.07 3.33
CA THR A 274 -2.35 11.53 4.58
C THR A 274 -3.43 11.79 5.62
N THR A 275 -3.36 11.09 6.76
CA THR A 275 -4.38 11.13 7.81
C THR A 275 -3.79 11.60 9.13
N ASP A 276 -4.41 12.61 9.75
CA ASP A 276 -4.11 12.98 11.14
C ASP A 276 -4.56 11.85 12.08
N LEU A 277 -3.61 11.14 12.68
CA LEU A 277 -3.87 10.00 13.57
C LEU A 277 -4.62 10.36 14.86
N ALA A 278 -4.77 11.65 15.19
CA ALA A 278 -5.54 12.11 16.34
C ALA A 278 -7.01 12.39 16.01
N THR A 279 -7.29 12.90 14.81
CA THR A 279 -8.63 13.37 14.42
C THR A 279 -9.30 12.50 13.36
N GLY A 280 -8.50 11.72 12.61
CA GLY A 280 -8.93 10.98 11.43
C GLY A 280 -9.17 11.88 10.20
N ILE A 281 -8.97 13.21 10.33
CA ILE A 281 -9.08 14.13 9.20
C ILE A 281 -7.94 13.85 8.23
N SER A 282 -8.25 13.78 6.95
CA SER A 282 -7.31 13.40 5.90
C SER A 282 -7.50 14.23 4.64
N TYR A 283 -6.57 14.05 3.72
CA TYR A 283 -6.66 14.52 2.34
C TYR A 283 -5.99 13.49 1.43
N ILE A 284 -6.32 13.54 0.13
CA ILE A 284 -5.79 12.60 -0.87
C ILE A 284 -4.90 13.34 -1.85
N GLU A 285 -3.80 12.72 -2.24
CA GLU A 285 -2.95 13.12 -3.36
C GLU A 285 -3.00 12.00 -4.42
N VAL A 286 -3.24 12.36 -5.69
CA VAL A 286 -3.22 11.42 -6.83
C VAL A 286 -2.23 11.89 -7.89
N ASN A 287 -1.70 10.95 -8.66
CA ASN A 287 -0.64 11.22 -9.62
C ASN A 287 -1.15 12.01 -10.84
N THR A 288 -0.27 12.79 -11.48
CA THR A 288 -0.55 13.49 -12.74
C THR A 288 -0.59 12.56 -13.97
N LYS A 289 -0.10 11.32 -13.84
CA LYS A 289 -0.11 10.31 -14.90
C LYS A 289 -0.01 8.86 -14.41
N TYR A 290 -0.51 7.94 -15.25
CA TYR A 290 -0.51 6.49 -15.00
C TYR A 290 0.01 5.66 -16.20
N ASP A 291 0.77 6.26 -17.12
CA ASP A 291 1.33 5.58 -18.31
C ASP A 291 2.20 4.35 -17.95
N TRP A 292 2.80 4.37 -16.75
CA TRP A 292 3.59 3.31 -16.15
C TRP A 292 2.76 2.21 -15.46
N ALA A 293 1.44 2.38 -15.29
CA ALA A 293 0.59 1.40 -14.64
C ALA A 293 0.69 0.03 -15.36
N PRO A 294 0.70 -1.10 -14.62
CA PRO A 294 0.58 -2.43 -15.18
C PRO A 294 -0.72 -2.59 -15.99
N SER A 295 -0.81 -3.70 -16.73
CA SER A 295 -2.05 -4.01 -17.44
C SER A 295 -3.17 -4.33 -16.45
N ASN A 296 -4.35 -3.79 -16.70
CA ASN A 296 -5.60 -4.18 -16.07
C ASN A 296 -6.65 -4.45 -17.18
N MET A 297 -7.89 -4.71 -16.79
CA MET A 297 -8.96 -5.14 -17.69
C MET A 297 -9.95 -4.01 -18.05
N ASP A 298 -9.65 -2.75 -17.70
CA ASP A 298 -10.54 -1.64 -18.02
C ASP A 298 -10.69 -1.47 -19.55
N PRO A 299 -11.93 -1.41 -20.08
CA PRO A 299 -12.17 -1.29 -21.52
C PRO A 299 -11.71 0.04 -22.13
N GLU A 300 -11.52 1.07 -21.31
CA GLU A 300 -11.03 2.39 -21.71
C GLU A 300 -9.49 2.49 -21.69
N GLY A 301 -8.82 1.44 -21.24
CA GLY A 301 -7.35 1.34 -21.21
C GLY A 301 -6.79 1.34 -19.80
N LYS A 302 -5.55 0.84 -19.67
CA LYS A 302 -4.92 0.59 -18.38
C LYS A 302 -4.74 1.84 -17.54
N GLU A 303 -4.48 2.99 -18.17
CA GLU A 303 -4.31 4.28 -17.50
C GLU A 303 -5.61 4.75 -16.85
N ILE A 304 -6.75 4.57 -17.55
CA ILE A 304 -8.08 4.90 -17.02
C ILE A 304 -8.46 3.94 -15.91
N GLY A 305 -8.22 2.64 -16.08
CA GLY A 305 -8.40 1.65 -15.03
C GLY A 305 -7.61 2.00 -13.77
N ALA A 306 -6.34 2.43 -13.92
CA ALA A 306 -5.49 2.85 -12.82
C ALA A 306 -6.04 4.09 -12.07
N MET A 307 -6.55 5.10 -12.79
CA MET A 307 -7.19 6.26 -12.17
C MET A 307 -8.42 5.87 -11.33
N LYS A 308 -9.31 5.02 -11.88
CA LYS A 308 -10.52 4.55 -11.20
C LYS A 308 -10.19 3.83 -9.91
N VAL A 309 -9.29 2.84 -9.97
CA VAL A 309 -8.91 2.08 -8.78
C VAL A 309 -8.17 2.95 -7.77
N THR A 310 -7.36 3.93 -8.20
CA THR A 310 -6.73 4.90 -7.27
C THR A 310 -7.79 5.66 -6.49
N ALA A 311 -8.82 6.17 -7.17
CA ALA A 311 -9.88 6.94 -6.53
C ALA A 311 -10.62 6.11 -5.46
N ALA A 312 -10.97 4.85 -5.76
CA ALA A 312 -11.58 3.96 -4.79
C ALA A 312 -10.63 3.63 -3.62
N HIS A 313 -9.38 3.27 -3.91
CA HIS A 313 -8.37 2.86 -2.95
C HIS A 313 -8.07 3.95 -1.91
N GLU A 314 -7.70 5.14 -2.39
CA GLU A 314 -7.33 6.26 -1.50
C GLU A 314 -8.56 6.81 -0.78
N PHE A 315 -9.73 6.80 -1.41
CA PHE A 315 -10.95 7.18 -0.72
C PHE A 315 -11.35 6.20 0.38
N MET A 316 -11.04 4.91 0.21
CA MET A 316 -11.21 3.93 1.28
C MET A 316 -10.30 4.24 2.47
N HIS A 317 -9.06 4.68 2.29
CA HIS A 317 -8.23 5.13 3.40
C HIS A 317 -8.82 6.32 4.16
N ALA A 318 -9.41 7.28 3.43
CA ALA A 318 -10.13 8.40 4.05
C ALA A 318 -11.31 7.93 4.91
N ILE A 319 -12.07 6.95 4.40
CA ILE A 319 -13.17 6.31 5.13
C ILE A 319 -12.66 5.57 6.37
N GLN A 320 -11.55 4.82 6.27
CA GLN A 320 -10.93 4.10 7.38
C GLN A 320 -10.55 5.03 8.53
N GLY A 321 -10.12 6.27 8.22
CA GLY A 321 -9.86 7.33 9.20
C GLY A 321 -11.07 7.69 10.09
N ALA A 322 -12.30 7.43 9.63
CA ALA A 322 -13.53 7.62 10.42
C ALA A 322 -13.74 6.54 11.51
N TYR A 323 -12.99 5.43 11.44
CA TYR A 323 -13.10 4.30 12.34
C TYR A 323 -11.87 4.23 13.25
N ASP A 324 -10.73 3.85 12.70
CA ASP A 324 -9.45 3.82 13.40
C ASP A 324 -8.31 4.19 12.45
N PRO A 325 -7.79 5.43 12.51
CA PRO A 325 -6.65 5.84 11.69
C PRO A 325 -5.35 5.10 12.04
N ARG A 326 -5.27 4.44 13.21
CA ARG A 326 -4.05 3.74 13.68
C ARG A 326 -4.04 2.24 13.41
N GLU A 327 -5.09 1.69 12.79
CA GLU A 327 -5.26 0.26 12.52
C GLU A 327 -4.04 -0.38 11.80
N GLU A 328 -3.93 -1.70 11.89
CA GLU A 328 -2.91 -2.51 11.27
C GLU A 328 -2.93 -2.38 9.73
N ILE A 329 -1.75 -2.10 9.16
CA ILE A 329 -1.58 -1.77 7.74
C ILE A 329 -2.09 -2.90 6.83
N TRP A 330 -1.84 -4.17 7.18
CA TRP A 330 -2.26 -5.30 6.34
C TRP A 330 -3.76 -5.28 6.03
N TRP A 331 -4.60 -4.95 7.01
CA TRP A 331 -6.05 -4.89 6.82
C TRP A 331 -6.50 -3.58 6.15
N LYS A 332 -5.82 -2.47 6.44
CA LYS A 332 -6.05 -1.19 5.75
C LYS A 332 -5.85 -1.36 4.24
N GLU A 333 -4.72 -1.91 3.82
CA GLU A 333 -4.41 -2.12 2.40
C GLU A 333 -5.31 -3.20 1.78
N ALA A 334 -5.52 -4.35 2.44
CA ALA A 334 -6.39 -5.40 1.93
C ALA A 334 -7.82 -4.90 1.65
N THR A 335 -8.36 -4.04 2.53
CA THR A 335 -9.71 -3.48 2.33
C THR A 335 -9.74 -2.25 1.42
N ALA A 336 -8.63 -1.52 1.26
CA ALA A 336 -8.49 -0.50 0.22
C ALA A 336 -8.49 -1.15 -1.17
N VAL A 337 -7.75 -2.23 -1.37
CA VAL A 337 -7.79 -3.01 -2.63
C VAL A 337 -9.15 -3.68 -2.84
N TRP A 338 -9.81 -4.18 -1.78
CA TRP A 338 -11.19 -4.69 -1.89
C TRP A 338 -12.16 -3.62 -2.40
N SER A 339 -11.98 -2.37 -1.99
CA SER A 339 -12.85 -1.28 -2.45
C SER A 339 -12.69 -0.99 -3.94
N GLU A 340 -11.50 -1.21 -4.51
CA GLU A 340 -11.24 -1.04 -5.95
C GLU A 340 -12.19 -1.90 -6.78
N ASP A 341 -12.26 -3.19 -6.42
CA ASP A 341 -13.08 -4.17 -7.11
C ASP A 341 -14.57 -4.00 -6.80
N TYR A 342 -14.91 -3.64 -5.56
CA TYR A 342 -16.29 -3.36 -5.18
C TYR A 342 -16.89 -2.20 -5.99
N VAL A 343 -16.12 -1.12 -6.21
CA VAL A 343 -16.57 0.06 -6.96
C VAL A 343 -16.43 -0.16 -8.47
N TYR A 344 -15.33 -0.77 -8.91
CA TYR A 344 -14.96 -0.90 -10.33
C TYR A 344 -14.63 -2.36 -10.71
N SER A 345 -15.59 -3.26 -10.52
CA SER A 345 -15.41 -4.72 -10.69
C SER A 345 -14.93 -5.20 -12.06
N TYR A 346 -15.02 -4.35 -13.08
CA TYR A 346 -14.55 -4.67 -14.43
C TYR A 346 -13.06 -4.34 -14.65
N VAL A 347 -12.40 -3.62 -13.73
CA VAL A 347 -11.00 -3.20 -13.87
C VAL A 347 -10.04 -4.33 -13.49
N ASN A 348 -10.30 -5.06 -12.41
CA ASN A 348 -9.50 -6.21 -11.97
C ASN A 348 -7.97 -5.93 -11.82
N ASP A 349 -7.58 -4.71 -11.41
CA ASP A 349 -6.17 -4.34 -11.19
C ASP A 349 -5.50 -5.18 -10.08
N TYR A 350 -6.31 -5.63 -9.12
CA TYR A 350 -5.87 -6.37 -7.94
C TYR A 350 -5.31 -7.78 -8.25
N LEU A 351 -5.61 -8.34 -9.43
CA LEU A 351 -5.19 -9.69 -9.83
C LEU A 351 -3.67 -9.89 -9.75
N GLN A 352 -2.89 -8.84 -10.02
CA GLN A 352 -1.43 -8.89 -9.91
C GLN A 352 -0.95 -9.22 -8.49
N TYR A 353 -1.68 -8.75 -7.47
CA TYR A 353 -1.34 -9.00 -6.06
C TYR A 353 -1.83 -10.36 -5.62
N VAL A 354 -3.06 -10.73 -6.00
CA VAL A 354 -3.64 -12.04 -5.67
C VAL A 354 -2.85 -13.19 -6.30
N ASN A 355 -2.47 -13.07 -7.57
CA ASN A 355 -1.73 -14.13 -8.26
C ASN A 355 -0.31 -14.30 -7.72
N GLU A 356 0.31 -13.21 -7.25
CA GLU A 356 1.57 -13.33 -6.53
C GLU A 356 1.33 -13.89 -5.10
N TRP A 357 0.20 -13.57 -4.44
CA TRP A 357 -0.09 -13.99 -3.05
C TRP A 357 -0.22 -15.50 -2.99
N LEU A 358 -0.88 -16.06 -4.01
CA LEU A 358 -1.07 -17.49 -4.21
C LEU A 358 0.27 -18.23 -4.42
N ARG A 359 1.37 -17.54 -4.74
CA ARG A 359 2.72 -18.12 -4.83
C ARG A 359 3.44 -18.21 -3.48
N TYR A 360 3.01 -17.43 -2.50
CA TYR A 360 3.63 -17.33 -1.18
C TYR A 360 2.61 -17.47 -0.04
N PRO A 361 1.82 -18.57 -0.01
CA PRO A 361 0.81 -18.77 1.03
C PRO A 361 1.40 -19.06 2.43
N ASP A 362 2.71 -19.29 2.51
CA ASP A 362 3.50 -19.49 3.74
C ASP A 362 3.80 -18.17 4.49
N LEU A 363 3.54 -17.04 3.85
CA LEU A 363 3.52 -15.72 4.49
C LEU A 363 2.21 -15.52 5.29
N PRO A 364 2.29 -15.02 6.54
CA PRO A 364 1.12 -14.63 7.30
C PRO A 364 0.33 -13.49 6.67
N LEU A 365 -1.00 -13.53 6.83
CA LEU A 365 -1.91 -12.41 6.53
C LEU A 365 -1.49 -11.06 7.16
N THR A 366 -0.64 -11.07 8.18
CA THR A 366 -0.22 -9.85 8.89
C THR A 366 1.12 -9.31 8.40
N VAL A 367 1.73 -9.91 7.36
CA VAL A 367 2.97 -9.42 6.76
C VAL A 367 2.69 -8.15 5.97
N VAL A 368 3.59 -7.17 6.12
CA VAL A 368 3.58 -5.93 5.35
C VAL A 368 4.97 -5.79 4.72
N ASN A 369 5.04 -5.83 3.40
CA ASN A 369 6.31 -5.82 2.66
C ASN A 369 6.19 -5.11 1.29
N ASP A 370 5.32 -4.10 1.22
CA ASP A 370 5.04 -3.31 0.02
C ASP A 370 4.39 -4.13 -1.12
N TRP A 371 3.81 -5.29 -0.79
CA TRP A 371 3.20 -6.19 -1.77
C TRP A 371 2.16 -7.17 -1.18
N HIS A 372 2.50 -7.93 -0.13
CA HIS A 372 1.67 -9.02 0.38
C HIS A 372 0.33 -8.52 0.94
N GLU A 373 0.37 -7.38 1.63
CA GLU A 373 -0.79 -6.72 2.22
C GLU A 373 -1.85 -6.30 1.19
N TYR A 374 -1.45 -6.01 -0.04
CA TYR A 374 -2.37 -5.75 -1.14
C TYR A 374 -3.01 -7.04 -1.65
N GLY A 375 -2.27 -8.15 -1.62
CA GLY A 375 -2.72 -9.48 -2.00
C GLY A 375 -3.70 -10.11 -1.01
N ASP A 376 -3.64 -9.70 0.27
CA ASP A 376 -4.59 -10.09 1.31
C ASP A 376 -6.04 -9.68 1.01
N VAL A 377 -6.28 -8.88 -0.04
CA VAL A 377 -7.60 -8.66 -0.63
C VAL A 377 -8.35 -9.97 -0.91
N ILE A 378 -7.65 -11.06 -1.25
CA ILE A 378 -8.29 -12.38 -1.46
C ILE A 378 -9.03 -12.84 -0.19
N PHE A 379 -8.50 -12.54 1.00
CA PHE A 379 -9.15 -12.85 2.26
C PHE A 379 -10.32 -11.91 2.54
N ALA A 380 -10.20 -10.61 2.23
CA ALA A 380 -11.31 -9.67 2.33
C ALA A 380 -12.48 -10.04 1.39
N LYS A 381 -12.17 -10.42 0.14
CA LYS A 381 -13.13 -10.96 -0.84
C LYS A 381 -13.76 -12.24 -0.31
N PHE A 382 -12.96 -13.20 0.17
CA PHE A 382 -13.48 -14.43 0.80
C PHE A 382 -14.52 -14.14 1.89
N LEU A 383 -14.20 -13.23 2.81
CA LEU A 383 -15.12 -12.82 3.87
C LEU A 383 -16.41 -12.22 3.30
N SER A 384 -16.29 -11.22 2.42
CA SER A 384 -17.44 -10.47 1.88
C SER A 384 -18.38 -11.33 1.03
N GLU A 385 -17.83 -12.28 0.28
CA GLU A 385 -18.59 -13.19 -0.59
C GLU A 385 -19.23 -14.32 0.22
N LYS A 386 -18.49 -14.93 1.17
CA LYS A 386 -19.00 -16.08 1.94
C LYS A 386 -19.87 -15.70 3.13
N LYS A 387 -19.66 -14.52 3.71
CA LYS A 387 -20.27 -14.12 4.99
C LYS A 387 -21.16 -12.88 4.86
N ASN A 388 -21.91 -12.74 3.76
CA ASN A 388 -22.80 -11.62 3.48
C ASN A 388 -22.06 -10.30 3.24
N THR A 389 -22.59 -9.47 2.34
CA THR A 389 -21.97 -8.24 1.81
C THR A 389 -21.90 -7.07 2.79
N GLY A 390 -22.04 -7.29 4.11
CA GLY A 390 -21.88 -6.25 5.12
C GLY A 390 -20.77 -6.50 6.13
N ILE A 391 -20.00 -7.59 5.99
CA ILE A 391 -18.99 -7.97 6.97
C ILE A 391 -17.81 -7.00 7.05
N ILE A 392 -17.38 -6.38 5.94
CA ILE A 392 -16.26 -5.42 5.96
C ILE A 392 -16.62 -4.22 6.83
N LYS A 393 -17.84 -3.70 6.70
CA LYS A 393 -18.35 -2.63 7.57
C LYS A 393 -18.42 -3.07 9.03
N ASP A 394 -19.00 -4.23 9.32
CA ASP A 394 -19.11 -4.73 10.69
C ASP A 394 -17.73 -4.89 11.36
N ILE A 395 -16.68 -5.23 10.59
CA ILE A 395 -15.27 -5.29 11.03
C ILE A 395 -14.75 -3.90 11.34
N TRP A 396 -14.86 -2.94 10.42
CA TRP A 396 -14.44 -1.56 10.66
C TRP A 396 -15.16 -0.90 11.85
N GLU A 397 -16.45 -1.19 12.06
CA GLU A 397 -17.18 -0.75 13.25
C GLU A 397 -16.65 -1.36 14.56
N GLU A 398 -16.11 -2.58 14.53
CA GLU A 398 -15.44 -3.21 15.67
C GLU A 398 -14.04 -2.65 15.91
N MET A 399 -13.34 -2.25 14.85
CA MET A 399 -11.96 -1.74 14.90
C MET A 399 -11.76 -0.49 15.74
N VAL A 400 -12.83 0.27 15.97
CA VAL A 400 -12.84 1.37 16.97
C VAL A 400 -12.50 0.89 18.39
N ASN A 401 -12.63 -0.41 18.69
CA ASN A 401 -12.41 -0.99 20.02
C ASN A 401 -11.25 -1.99 20.11
N THR A 402 -10.95 -2.70 19.01
CA THR A 402 -9.93 -3.75 18.97
C THR A 402 -9.37 -3.89 17.56
N ASP A 403 -8.10 -4.25 17.42
CA ASP A 403 -7.42 -4.15 16.12
C ASP A 403 -7.30 -5.51 15.41
N GLY A 404 -7.02 -5.46 14.11
CA GLY A 404 -6.60 -6.58 13.29
C GLY A 404 -7.45 -7.85 13.41
N ILE A 405 -6.78 -9.01 13.53
CA ILE A 405 -7.43 -10.32 13.63
C ILE A 405 -8.39 -10.42 14.83
N THR A 406 -8.11 -9.70 15.92
CA THR A 406 -8.97 -9.70 17.11
C THR A 406 -10.33 -9.07 16.80
N ALA A 407 -10.35 -7.96 16.07
CA ALA A 407 -11.57 -7.32 15.60
C ALA A 407 -12.40 -8.27 14.72
N ILE A 408 -11.72 -8.93 13.78
CA ILE A 408 -12.35 -9.87 12.85
C ILE A 408 -12.96 -11.05 13.62
N ASP A 409 -12.23 -11.64 14.58
CA ASP A 409 -12.75 -12.73 15.41
C ASP A 409 -13.97 -12.29 16.25
N ASN A 410 -13.90 -11.10 16.87
CA ASN A 410 -15.01 -10.54 17.64
C ASN A 410 -16.27 -10.42 16.78
N VAL A 411 -16.15 -9.92 15.54
CA VAL A 411 -17.26 -9.82 14.60
C VAL A 411 -17.79 -11.19 14.21
N LEU A 412 -16.93 -12.11 13.80
CA LEU A 412 -17.32 -13.46 13.39
C LEU A 412 -18.07 -14.22 14.50
N ARG A 413 -17.77 -13.96 15.77
CA ARG A 413 -18.47 -14.54 16.93
C ARG A 413 -19.84 -13.92 17.21
N LYS A 414 -20.16 -12.76 16.64
CA LYS A 414 -21.49 -12.13 16.81
C LYS A 414 -22.59 -13.05 16.27
N ASN A 415 -23.79 -12.92 16.84
CA ASN A 415 -24.97 -13.73 16.50
C ASN A 415 -25.35 -13.72 15.00
N LYS A 416 -24.88 -12.72 14.24
CA LYS A 416 -25.06 -12.58 12.80
C LYS A 416 -24.26 -13.62 12.00
N TYR A 417 -23.03 -13.95 12.45
CA TYR A 417 -22.09 -14.81 11.72
C TYR A 417 -21.89 -16.18 12.40
N ARG A 418 -21.90 -16.23 13.74
CA ARG A 418 -21.88 -17.46 14.57
C ARG A 418 -20.72 -18.42 14.22
N THR A 419 -19.56 -17.87 13.93
CA THR A 419 -18.32 -18.61 13.66
C THR A 419 -17.18 -17.96 14.43
N ASP A 420 -15.94 -18.34 14.13
CA ASP A 420 -14.74 -17.67 14.61
C ASP A 420 -13.69 -17.58 13.50
N PHE A 421 -12.67 -16.77 13.74
CA PHE A 421 -11.59 -16.53 12.80
C PHE A 421 -10.87 -17.83 12.44
N GLU A 422 -10.58 -18.69 13.41
CA GLU A 422 -9.89 -19.96 13.16
C GLU A 422 -10.69 -20.87 12.21
N THR A 423 -12.02 -20.96 12.38
CA THR A 423 -12.88 -21.72 11.46
C THR A 423 -12.88 -21.11 10.06
N VAL A 424 -13.01 -19.79 9.95
CA VAL A 424 -13.05 -19.09 8.66
C VAL A 424 -11.70 -19.18 7.92
N PHE A 425 -10.59 -19.05 8.64
CA PHE A 425 -9.26 -19.17 8.07
C PHE A 425 -9.03 -20.58 7.48
N LYS A 426 -9.51 -21.64 8.16
CA LYS A 426 -9.47 -23.00 7.62
C LYS A 426 -10.31 -23.16 6.35
N GLU A 427 -11.50 -22.57 6.32
CA GLU A 427 -12.35 -22.55 5.13
C GLU A 427 -11.66 -21.81 3.97
N PHE A 428 -11.00 -20.69 4.25
CA PHE A 428 -10.24 -19.89 3.28
C PHE A 428 -9.06 -20.65 2.67
N VAL A 429 -8.24 -21.29 3.51
CA VAL A 429 -7.11 -22.12 3.05
C VAL A 429 -7.59 -23.26 2.15
N ILE A 430 -8.69 -23.94 2.53
CA ILE A 430 -9.29 -24.97 1.67
C ILE A 430 -9.79 -24.37 0.36
N ALA A 431 -10.45 -23.21 0.41
CA ALA A 431 -11.01 -22.53 -0.75
C ALA A 431 -9.91 -22.18 -1.78
N ASN A 432 -8.76 -21.69 -1.35
CA ASN A 432 -7.62 -21.39 -2.24
C ASN A 432 -7.17 -22.62 -3.03
N TYR A 433 -7.03 -23.78 -2.35
CA TYR A 433 -6.66 -25.01 -3.04
C TYR A 433 -7.74 -25.50 -3.99
N LEU A 434 -9.01 -25.48 -3.56
CA LEU A 434 -10.11 -25.95 -4.39
C LEU A 434 -10.37 -25.05 -5.60
N ASN A 435 -10.09 -23.75 -5.49
CA ASN A 435 -10.19 -22.83 -6.60
C ASN A 435 -9.21 -23.26 -7.71
N GLY A 436 -7.95 -23.55 -7.37
CA GLY A 436 -6.95 -24.06 -8.34
C GLY A 436 -7.24 -25.43 -8.97
N LEU A 437 -8.28 -26.14 -8.52
CA LEU A 437 -8.72 -27.39 -9.17
C LEU A 437 -9.76 -27.15 -10.27
N ASN A 438 -10.48 -26.03 -10.18
CA ASN A 438 -11.65 -25.75 -10.98
C ASN A 438 -11.51 -24.47 -11.80
N ASN A 439 -10.58 -23.57 -11.44
CA ASN A 439 -10.27 -22.40 -12.23
C ASN A 439 -9.91 -22.84 -13.66
N HIS A 440 -10.40 -22.08 -14.63
CA HIS A 440 -10.21 -22.35 -16.06
C HIS A 440 -11.03 -23.53 -16.63
N ASP A 441 -11.96 -24.12 -15.88
CA ASP A 441 -12.93 -25.10 -16.44
C ASP A 441 -14.09 -24.41 -17.20
N GLY A 442 -14.22 -23.09 -17.06
CA GLY A 442 -15.26 -22.26 -17.67
C GLY A 442 -16.64 -22.46 -17.05
N ASN A 443 -16.70 -23.03 -15.84
CA ASN A 443 -17.90 -23.32 -15.07
C ASN A 443 -17.82 -22.68 -13.67
N PHE A 444 -18.17 -21.39 -13.65
CA PHE A 444 -18.31 -20.53 -12.46
C PHE A 444 -19.11 -21.12 -11.27
N ALA A 445 -19.90 -22.18 -11.47
CA ALA A 445 -20.62 -22.84 -10.39
C ALA A 445 -19.71 -23.59 -9.40
N ASN A 446 -18.47 -23.88 -9.80
CA ASN A 446 -17.48 -24.60 -9.00
C ASN A 446 -16.46 -23.68 -8.31
N ASP A 447 -16.45 -22.39 -8.66
CA ASP A 447 -15.47 -21.43 -8.21
C ASP A 447 -15.64 -21.13 -6.72
N GLN A 448 -14.53 -20.90 -6.05
CA GLN A 448 -14.55 -20.52 -4.64
C GLN A 448 -14.67 -19.01 -4.47
N TYR A 449 -14.46 -18.24 -5.53
CA TYR A 449 -14.52 -16.79 -5.60
C TYR A 449 -15.37 -16.36 -6.79
N GLU A 450 -15.98 -15.18 -6.74
CA GLU A 450 -16.68 -14.60 -7.90
C GLU A 450 -15.77 -14.51 -9.13
N ASP A 451 -14.52 -14.11 -8.91
CA ASP A 451 -13.48 -13.98 -9.93
C ASP A 451 -12.51 -15.16 -9.95
N GLY A 452 -12.92 -16.32 -9.42
CA GLY A 452 -12.04 -17.48 -9.21
C GLY A 452 -11.35 -17.98 -10.48
N ASP A 453 -12.02 -17.89 -11.62
CA ASP A 453 -11.50 -18.23 -12.96
C ASP A 453 -10.34 -17.32 -13.43
N LEU A 454 -10.15 -16.15 -12.80
CA LEU A 454 -9.07 -15.21 -13.10
C LEU A 454 -7.83 -15.42 -12.24
N TYR A 455 -7.93 -16.24 -11.18
CA TYR A 455 -6.85 -16.45 -10.21
C TYR A 455 -5.91 -17.57 -10.67
N ASP A 456 -4.61 -17.38 -10.46
CA ASP A 456 -3.61 -18.44 -10.60
C ASP A 456 -3.88 -19.58 -9.59
N ASP A 457 -3.30 -20.77 -9.82
CA ASP A 457 -3.33 -21.84 -8.82
C ASP A 457 -2.48 -21.47 -7.59
N VAL A 458 -2.98 -21.81 -6.40
CA VAL A 458 -2.15 -21.73 -5.19
C VAL A 458 -0.93 -22.64 -5.33
N PHE A 459 0.24 -22.14 -4.93
CA PHE A 459 1.49 -22.88 -5.04
C PHE A 459 1.44 -24.14 -4.18
N THR A 460 1.82 -25.28 -4.78
CA THR A 460 1.92 -26.56 -4.10
C THR A 460 3.31 -27.15 -4.24
N THR A 461 3.84 -27.69 -3.15
CA THR A 461 5.02 -28.56 -3.18
C THR A 461 4.60 -29.96 -3.65
N ASP A 462 5.08 -30.35 -4.84
CA ASP A 462 4.85 -31.67 -5.40
C ASP A 462 5.72 -32.73 -4.70
N LEU A 463 5.07 -33.76 -4.16
CA LEU A 463 5.71 -34.94 -3.57
C LEU A 463 5.29 -36.19 -4.35
N THR A 464 6.21 -37.15 -4.47
CA THR A 464 5.91 -38.43 -5.14
C THR A 464 6.07 -39.60 -4.18
N PHE A 465 4.98 -40.34 -3.96
CA PHE A 465 4.99 -41.59 -3.21
C PHE A 465 5.10 -42.80 -4.14
N THR A 466 6.30 -43.39 -4.18
CA THR A 466 6.62 -44.58 -5.00
C THR A 466 6.39 -45.91 -4.26
N GLY A 467 5.83 -45.88 -3.05
CA GLY A 467 5.70 -47.03 -2.16
C GLY A 467 6.88 -47.22 -1.19
N GLN A 468 7.90 -46.35 -1.24
CA GLN A 468 8.96 -46.26 -0.24
C GLN A 468 8.66 -45.14 0.76
N GLN A 469 9.16 -45.26 2.00
CA GLN A 469 9.06 -44.20 3.00
C GLN A 469 9.73 -42.93 2.48
N HIS A 470 9.03 -41.81 2.62
CA HIS A 470 9.49 -40.47 2.30
C HIS A 470 9.23 -39.57 3.51
N SER A 471 10.07 -38.58 3.75
CA SER A 471 9.96 -37.67 4.89
C SER A 471 10.48 -36.31 4.46
N GLU A 472 9.67 -35.29 4.71
CA GLU A 472 9.96 -33.88 4.45
C GLU A 472 9.70 -33.10 5.74
N SER A 473 10.38 -31.97 5.89
CA SER A 473 10.23 -31.07 7.05
C SER A 473 10.17 -29.64 6.57
N ASP A 474 9.28 -28.87 7.17
CA ASP A 474 9.02 -27.48 6.79
C ASP A 474 8.55 -26.68 8.01
N SER A 475 8.40 -25.37 7.84
CA SER A 475 7.83 -24.46 8.83
C SER A 475 6.77 -23.57 8.20
N VAL A 476 5.59 -23.51 8.82
CA VAL A 476 4.55 -22.55 8.46
C VAL A 476 4.34 -21.56 9.60
N ASN A 477 4.16 -20.30 9.23
CA ASN A 477 3.90 -19.23 10.19
C ASN A 477 2.45 -19.26 10.67
N GLN A 478 2.15 -18.52 11.76
CA GLN A 478 0.77 -18.36 12.22
C GLN A 478 -0.05 -17.62 11.14
N TRP A 479 -1.26 -18.10 10.87
CA TRP A 479 -2.15 -17.54 9.84
C TRP A 479 -1.56 -17.56 8.43
N ALA A 480 -0.77 -18.60 8.15
CA ALA A 480 -0.27 -18.98 6.84
C ALA A 480 -0.60 -20.46 6.55
N ALA A 481 -0.30 -20.94 5.34
CA ALA A 481 -0.55 -22.32 4.93
C ALA A 481 0.49 -22.86 3.93
N ASP A 482 0.92 -24.11 4.16
CA ASP A 482 1.66 -24.89 3.17
C ASP A 482 0.73 -25.87 2.45
N TYR A 483 0.84 -25.93 1.13
CA TYR A 483 0.10 -26.90 0.31
C TYR A 483 1.04 -27.95 -0.27
N TYR A 484 0.72 -29.22 -0.04
CA TYR A 484 1.46 -30.36 -0.60
C TYR A 484 0.56 -31.16 -1.53
N LYS A 485 1.03 -31.41 -2.75
CA LYS A 485 0.36 -32.28 -3.72
C LYS A 485 1.12 -33.60 -3.80
N ILE A 486 0.48 -34.67 -3.33
CA ILE A 486 1.13 -35.98 -3.22
C ILE A 486 0.66 -36.89 -4.37
N ASN A 487 1.54 -37.16 -5.33
CA ASN A 487 1.30 -38.08 -6.43
C ASN A 487 1.64 -39.53 -6.02
N ILE A 488 0.67 -40.45 -6.15
CA ILE A 488 0.84 -41.86 -5.80
C ILE A 488 1.09 -42.67 -7.09
N GLU A 489 2.35 -43.06 -7.33
CA GLU A 489 2.75 -43.74 -8.57
C GLU A 489 2.60 -45.27 -8.54
N ASN A 490 2.25 -45.85 -7.38
CA ASN A 490 2.08 -47.30 -7.24
C ASN A 490 0.59 -47.69 -7.09
N PRO A 491 -0.12 -48.02 -8.19
CA PRO A 491 -1.53 -48.41 -8.17
C PRO A 491 -1.83 -49.74 -7.47
N GLN A 492 -0.81 -50.42 -6.91
CA GLN A 492 -0.95 -51.63 -6.07
C GLN A 492 -0.81 -51.32 -4.57
N ALA A 493 -0.61 -50.06 -4.17
CA ALA A 493 -0.53 -49.70 -2.76
C ALA A 493 -1.93 -49.71 -2.11
N ASP A 494 -2.30 -50.82 -1.48
CA ASP A 494 -3.59 -50.97 -0.77
C ASP A 494 -3.73 -50.02 0.45
N ASN A 495 -2.62 -49.42 0.93
CA ASN A 495 -2.61 -48.54 2.10
C ASN A 495 -1.63 -47.38 1.95
N PHE A 496 -2.10 -46.16 2.19
CA PHE A 496 -1.29 -44.95 2.36
C PHE A 496 -1.22 -44.58 3.83
N TYR A 497 -0.01 -44.27 4.31
CA TYR A 497 0.23 -43.80 5.67
C TYR A 497 0.92 -42.45 5.57
N TYR A 498 0.42 -41.50 6.32
CA TYR A 498 1.12 -40.25 6.56
C TYR A 498 1.19 -40.01 8.07
N LYS A 499 2.25 -39.34 8.48
CA LYS A 499 2.50 -38.98 9.87
C LYS A 499 3.01 -37.55 9.87
N LEU A 500 2.30 -36.68 10.56
CA LEU A 500 2.78 -35.34 10.86
C LEU A 500 3.51 -35.40 12.21
N GLU A 501 4.77 -34.98 12.20
CA GLU A 501 5.63 -34.93 13.38
C GLU A 501 5.94 -33.46 13.70
N TYR A 502 5.82 -33.09 14.98
CA TYR A 502 6.11 -31.74 15.44
C TYR A 502 7.23 -31.78 16.48
N PRO A 503 8.23 -30.88 16.39
CA PRO A 503 9.39 -30.91 17.28
C PRO A 503 9.05 -30.59 18.75
N LEU A 504 7.93 -29.90 19.03
CA LEU A 504 7.49 -29.55 20.39
C LEU A 504 6.00 -29.83 20.61
N LEU A 505 5.68 -30.63 21.62
CA LEU A 505 4.29 -31.01 22.01
C LEU A 505 3.37 -29.82 22.33
N GLN A 506 3.94 -28.67 22.71
CA GLN A 506 3.18 -27.47 23.06
C GLN A 506 2.69 -26.69 21.84
N LEU A 507 3.40 -26.78 20.70
CA LEU A 507 3.04 -26.09 19.45
C LEU A 507 1.87 -26.75 18.73
N ALA A 508 1.64 -28.04 18.92
CA ALA A 508 0.74 -28.76 18.04
C ALA A 508 -0.73 -28.78 18.48
N LYS A 509 -1.12 -27.81 19.33
CA LYS A 509 -2.50 -27.33 19.42
C LYS A 509 -2.78 -26.19 18.43
N ASP A 510 -1.71 -25.58 17.90
CA ASP A 510 -1.77 -24.39 17.06
C ASP A 510 -1.64 -24.75 15.57
N PHE A 511 -1.51 -26.04 15.24
CA PHE A 511 -1.45 -26.56 13.88
C PHE A 511 -2.71 -27.36 13.54
N TRP A 512 -3.24 -27.10 12.35
CA TRP A 512 -4.33 -27.85 11.75
C TRP A 512 -3.95 -28.28 10.34
N SER A 513 -4.51 -29.39 9.88
CA SER A 513 -4.29 -29.91 8.53
C SER A 513 -5.61 -30.35 7.90
N ALA A 514 -5.77 -30.14 6.61
CA ALA A 514 -6.79 -30.79 5.80
C ALA A 514 -6.14 -31.73 4.79
N LEU A 515 -6.85 -32.81 4.45
CA LEU A 515 -6.44 -33.71 3.38
C LEU A 515 -7.53 -33.76 2.33
N ILE A 516 -7.21 -33.33 1.11
CA ILE A 516 -8.14 -33.31 -0.01
C ILE A 516 -7.80 -34.50 -0.91
N LEU A 517 -8.77 -35.39 -1.12
CA LEU A 517 -8.63 -36.52 -2.04
C LEU A 517 -9.18 -36.15 -3.39
N MET A 518 -8.43 -36.52 -4.42
CA MET A 518 -8.81 -36.29 -5.81
C MET A 518 -8.66 -37.60 -6.56
N ASN A 519 -9.62 -37.88 -7.43
CA ASN A 519 -9.51 -38.92 -8.44
C ASN A 519 -9.78 -38.33 -9.82
N ASP A 520 -9.69 -39.16 -10.85
CA ASP A 520 -9.91 -38.79 -12.26
C ASP A 520 -11.33 -38.23 -12.56
N THR A 521 -12.26 -38.26 -11.59
CA THR A 521 -13.68 -37.88 -11.74
C THR A 521 -14.17 -36.78 -10.77
N GLY A 522 -13.31 -36.27 -9.87
CA GLY A 522 -13.65 -35.19 -8.93
C GLY A 522 -12.85 -35.21 -7.61
N SER A 523 -13.16 -34.27 -6.72
CA SER A 523 -12.51 -34.12 -5.41
C SER A 523 -13.46 -34.38 -4.23
N THR A 524 -12.93 -34.87 -3.11
CA THR A 524 -13.63 -35.01 -1.83
C THR A 524 -12.71 -34.58 -0.69
N ILE A 525 -13.20 -33.69 0.17
CA ILE A 525 -12.44 -33.11 1.27
C ILE A 525 -12.58 -34.00 2.51
N ILE A 526 -11.45 -34.39 3.09
CA ILE A 526 -11.36 -35.06 4.37
C ILE A 526 -10.69 -34.11 5.35
N GLU A 527 -11.50 -33.49 6.20
CA GLU A 527 -10.95 -32.69 7.30
C GLU A 527 -10.36 -33.60 8.37
N LYS A 528 -9.13 -33.33 8.79
CA LYS A 528 -8.51 -34.05 9.91
C LYS A 528 -7.57 -33.16 10.71
N SER A 529 -8.05 -32.67 11.85
CA SER A 529 -7.19 -32.19 12.93
C SER A 529 -6.49 -33.40 13.59
N ILE A 530 -5.26 -33.72 13.17
CA ILE A 530 -4.53 -34.88 13.71
C ILE A 530 -4.01 -34.55 15.11
N LEU A 531 -4.26 -35.47 16.04
CA LEU A 531 -3.51 -35.56 17.28
C LEU A 531 -2.06 -36.00 16.99
N ILE A 532 -1.13 -35.17 17.45
CA ILE A 532 0.34 -35.33 17.41
C ILE A 532 0.81 -36.78 17.61
N ASN A 533 1.78 -37.21 16.81
CA ASN A 533 2.51 -38.49 16.97
C ASN A 533 1.68 -39.76 16.79
N GLN A 534 0.61 -39.72 15.99
CA GLN A 534 -0.13 -40.93 15.61
C GLN A 534 0.07 -41.28 14.13
N THR A 535 0.70 -42.42 13.87
CA THR A 535 0.67 -43.04 12.54
C THR A 535 -0.76 -43.51 12.28
N THR A 536 -1.43 -42.90 11.30
CA THR A 536 -2.79 -43.31 10.93
C THR A 536 -2.74 -44.11 9.64
N ASN A 537 -3.33 -45.31 9.61
CA ASN A 537 -3.67 -45.93 8.33
C ASN A 537 -4.83 -45.15 7.74
N PHE A 538 -4.56 -44.39 6.68
CA PHE A 538 -5.53 -43.46 6.14
C PHE A 538 -6.78 -44.17 5.59
N THR A 539 -6.59 -45.26 4.86
CA THR A 539 -7.69 -46.03 4.22
C THR A 539 -8.64 -46.68 5.22
N GLN A 540 -8.25 -46.78 6.50
CA GLN A 540 -9.07 -47.32 7.58
C GLN A 540 -9.65 -46.26 8.53
N SER A 541 -9.32 -44.98 8.31
CA SER A 541 -9.85 -43.88 9.14
C SER A 541 -11.36 -43.71 8.92
N LYS A 542 -12.10 -43.27 9.96
CA LYS A 542 -13.55 -43.05 9.85
C LYS A 542 -13.89 -41.98 8.83
N GLU A 543 -13.01 -40.99 8.73
CA GLU A 543 -13.11 -39.84 7.87
C GLU A 543 -12.89 -40.24 6.40
N TYR A 544 -11.89 -41.09 6.12
CA TYR A 544 -11.73 -41.73 4.81
C TYR A 544 -12.96 -42.57 4.43
N GLN A 545 -13.46 -43.40 5.34
CA GLN A 545 -14.65 -44.22 5.06
C GLN A 545 -15.90 -43.35 4.82
N ARG A 546 -16.01 -42.21 5.50
CA ARG A 546 -17.08 -41.23 5.28
C ARG A 546 -16.95 -40.54 3.92
N ALA A 547 -15.74 -40.11 3.56
CA ALA A 547 -15.48 -39.46 2.28
C ALA A 547 -15.61 -40.43 1.10
N LEU A 548 -15.11 -41.66 1.23
CA LEU A 548 -15.33 -42.74 0.28
C LEU A 548 -16.84 -42.94 0.05
N LYS A 549 -17.64 -43.01 1.13
CA LYS A 549 -19.09 -43.10 1.02
C LYS A 549 -19.72 -41.88 0.35
N GLN A 550 -19.27 -40.66 0.67
CA GLN A 550 -19.77 -39.43 0.05
C GLN A 550 -19.43 -39.35 -1.44
N ALA A 551 -18.25 -39.81 -1.82
CA ALA A 551 -17.83 -39.90 -3.20
C ALA A 551 -18.62 -40.98 -3.95
N GLU A 552 -18.80 -42.18 -3.36
CA GLU A 552 -19.69 -43.22 -3.89
C GLU A 552 -21.13 -42.68 -4.10
N GLU A 553 -21.66 -41.92 -3.13
CA GLU A 553 -22.98 -41.27 -3.22
C GLU A 553 -23.05 -40.22 -4.34
N LYS A 554 -21.93 -39.55 -4.64
CA LYS A 554 -21.78 -38.60 -5.76
C LYS A 554 -21.44 -39.28 -7.09
N GLY A 555 -21.27 -40.60 -7.12
CA GLY A 555 -20.86 -41.36 -8.32
C GLY A 555 -19.39 -41.18 -8.71
N ILE A 556 -18.56 -40.71 -7.77
CA ILE A 556 -17.13 -40.46 -7.91
C ILE A 556 -16.39 -41.76 -7.58
N ASN A 557 -15.52 -42.25 -8.48
CA ASN A 557 -14.80 -43.53 -8.32
C ASN A 557 -13.46 -43.34 -7.61
N VAL A 558 -13.46 -43.29 -6.27
CA VAL A 558 -12.30 -42.95 -5.40
C VAL A 558 -11.16 -43.95 -5.50
#